data_AF-A0A645JLB1-F1
#
_entry.id   AF-A0A645JLB1-F1
#
_cell.length_a   1.000
_cell.length_b   1.000
_cell.length_c   1.000
_cell.angle_alpha   90.00
_cell.angle_beta   90.00
_cell.angle_gamma   90.00
#
_symmetry.space_group_name_H-M   'P 1'
#
loop_
_entity.id
_entity.type
_entity.pdbx_description
1 polymer ?
#
loop_
_entity_poly.entity_id
_entity_poly.type
_entity_poly.pdbx_seq_one_letter_code
_entity_poly.pdbx_strand_id
1 'polypeptide(L)' 'MEVEIIVCPSVARREAAKRGLPYSREVILYLVHGLLHAAGEDDLKPDLKRIMRRRELKTINELAKCFDFAKVFPDAVRS' A
#
# COMPACT_ATOMS: atom_id res chain seq x y z
N MET A 1 -6.77 -18.75 8.45
CA MET A 1 -5.64 -18.60 7.51
C MET A 1 -4.71 -17.56 8.12
N GLU A 2 -3.43 -17.90 8.21
CA GLU A 2 -2.39 -16.93 8.57
C GLU A 2 -1.87 -16.31 7.27
N VAL A 3 -1.63 -15.00 7.30
CA VAL A 3 -1.15 -14.22 6.15
C VAL A 3 0.09 -13.48 6.60
N GLU A 4 1.18 -13.65 5.86
CA GLU A 4 2.41 -12.90 6.05
C GLU A 4 2.61 -11.95 4.86
N ILE A 5 2.87 -10.67 5.15
CA ILE A 5 3.13 -9.65 4.13
C ILE A 5 4.51 -9.05 4.40
N ILE A 6 5.44 -9.27 3.47
CA ILE A 6 6.80 -8.76 3.55
C ILE A 6 6.90 -7.50 2.67
N VAL A 7 7.22 -6.37 3.29
CA VAL A 7 7.39 -5.09 2.59
C VAL A 7 8.86 -4.68 2.60
N CYS A 8 9.40 -4.34 1.43
CA CYS A 8 10.76 -3.82 1.30
C CYS A 8 10.77 -2.29 1.39
N PRO A 9 11.33 -1.68 2.46
CA PRO A 9 11.30 -0.24 2.64
C PRO A 9 12.02 0.54 1.53
N SER A 10 13.16 0.05 1.04
CA SER A 10 13.94 0.75 0.01
C SER A 10 13.19 0.83 -1.32
N VAL A 11 12.44 -0.23 -1.68
CA VAL A 11 11.56 -0.24 -2.86
C VAL A 11 10.40 0.73 -2.67
N ALA A 12 9.72 0.69 -1.52
CA ALA A 12 8.62 1.61 -1.24
C ALA A 12 9.07 3.08 -1.31
N ARG A 13 10.25 3.42 -0.79
CA ARG A 13 10.83 4.78 -0.91
C ARG A 13 11.05 5.16 -2.38
N ARG A 14 11.69 4.29 -3.14
CA ARG A 14 11.99 4.54 -4.56
C ARG A 14 10.70 4.76 -5.37
N GLU A 15 9.69 3.91 -5.18
CA GLU A 15 8.44 4.03 -5.90
C GLU A 15 7.61 5.23 -5.43
N ALA A 16 7.60 5.55 -4.14
CA ALA A 16 7.01 6.76 -3.60
C ALA A 16 7.63 8.02 -4.24
N ALA A 17 8.97 8.08 -4.30
CA ALA A 17 9.70 9.19 -4.92
C ALA A 17 9.37 9.33 -6.43
N LYS A 18 9.35 8.22 -7.18
CA LYS A 18 8.95 8.22 -8.60
C LYS A 18 7.54 8.76 -8.83
N ARG A 19 6.63 8.54 -7.88
CA ARG A 19 5.22 8.95 -7.96
C ARG A 19 4.93 10.29 -7.29
N GLY A 20 5.92 10.93 -6.66
CA GLY A 20 5.72 12.15 -5.87
C GLY A 20 4.80 11.94 -4.67
N LEU A 21 4.79 10.74 -4.08
CA LEU A 21 3.97 10.39 -2.92
C LEU A 21 4.82 10.25 -1.65
N PRO A 22 4.23 10.41 -0.46
CA PRO A 22 4.91 10.10 0.79
C PRO A 22 5.28 8.61 0.88
N TYR A 23 6.45 8.29 1.46
CA TYR A 23 6.89 6.91 1.73
C TYR A 23 5.80 6.06 2.41
N SER A 24 5.19 6.60 3.45
CA SER A 24 4.13 5.93 4.21
C SER A 24 2.92 5.56 3.36
N ARG A 25 2.59 6.37 2.34
CA ARG A 25 1.50 6.09 1.41
C ARG A 25 1.78 4.84 0.57
N GLU A 26 3.02 4.68 0.12
CA GLU A 26 3.44 3.52 -0.68
C GLU A 26 3.53 2.24 0.17
N VAL A 27 3.97 2.34 1.44
CA VAL A 27 3.93 1.21 2.38
C VAL A 27 2.50 0.73 2.62
N ILE A 28 1.58 1.67 2.90
CA ILE A 28 0.17 1.35 3.10
C ILE A 28 -0.44 0.74 1.82
N LEU A 29 -0.06 1.23 0.64
CA LEU A 29 -0.47 0.63 -0.62
C LEU A 29 -0.05 -0.83 -0.71
N TYR A 30 1.19 -1.18 -0.36
CA TYR A 30 1.66 -2.57 -0.41
C TYR A 30 0.95 -3.48 0.61
N LEU A 31 0.70 -2.97 1.83
CA LEU A 31 -0.06 -3.71 2.83
C LEU A 31 -1.50 -3.99 2.36
N VAL A 32 -2.21 -2.95 1.90
CA VAL A 32 -3.58 -3.10 1.40
C VAL A 32 -3.60 -4.03 0.20
N HIS A 33 -2.69 -3.86 -0.76
CA HIS A 33 -2.58 -4.72 -1.93
C HIS A 33 -2.36 -6.19 -1.56
N GLY A 34 -1.43 -6.49 -0.64
CA GLY A 34 -1.20 -7.84 -0.14
C GLY A 34 -2.40 -8.43 0.59
N LEU A 35 -3.10 -7.63 1.41
CA LEU A 35 -4.32 -8.06 2.10
C LEU A 35 -5.47 -8.35 1.12
N LEU A 36 -5.64 -7.55 0.07
CA LEU A 36 -6.64 -7.80 -0.96
C LEU A 36 -6.37 -9.10 -1.71
N HIS A 37 -5.11 -9.39 -2.04
CA HIS A 37 -4.73 -10.68 -2.60
C HIS A 37 -5.00 -11.84 -1.64
N ALA A 38 -4.67 -11.67 -0.36
CA ALA A 38 -4.99 -12.68 0.65
C ALA A 38 -6.51 -12.88 0.84
N ALA A 39 -7.32 -11.87 0.54
CA ALA A 39 -8.78 -11.94 0.51
C ALA A 39 -9.35 -12.53 -0.79
N GLY A 40 -8.49 -12.94 -1.73
CA GLY A 40 -8.88 -13.57 -3.00
C GLY A 40 -9.10 -12.60 -4.17
N GLU A 41 -8.76 -11.32 -4.02
CA GLU A 41 -8.74 -10.38 -5.15
C GLU A 41 -7.49 -10.62 -6.05
N ASP A 42 -7.62 -10.33 -7.34
CA ASP A 42 -6.57 -10.56 -8.35
C ASP A 42 -6.41 -9.33 -9.25
N ASP A 43 -5.22 -9.10 -9.80
CA ASP A 43 -4.90 -8.02 -10.73
C ASP A 43 -4.17 -8.47 -12.00
N LEU A 44 -4.13 -9.78 -12.28
CA LEU A 44 -3.47 -10.33 -13.47
C LEU A 44 -4.14 -9.96 -14.81
N LYS A 45 -5.42 -9.58 -14.80
CA LYS A 45 -6.16 -9.11 -16.00
C LYS A 45 -6.46 -7.62 -15.90
N PRO A 46 -6.47 -6.87 -17.02
CA PRO A 46 -6.71 -5.42 -17.00
C PRO A 46 -7.98 -4.98 -16.28
N ASP A 47 -9.09 -5.72 -16.44
CA ASP A 47 -10.35 -5.40 -15.78
C ASP A 47 -10.33 -5.72 -14.28
N LEU A 48 -9.74 -6.85 -13.89
CA LEU A 48 -9.55 -7.23 -12.50
C LEU A 48 -8.64 -6.24 -11.78
N LYS A 49 -7.54 -5.84 -12.43
CA LYS A 49 -6.64 -4.78 -11.96
C LYS A 49 -7.39 -3.48 -11.73
N ARG A 50 -8.26 -3.06 -12.65
CA ARG A 50 -9.04 -1.83 -12.48
C ARG A 50 -9.97 -1.92 -11.26
N ILE A 51 -10.59 -3.08 -11.02
CA ILE A 51 -11.43 -3.32 -9.84
C ILE A 51 -10.59 -3.24 -8.56
N MET A 52 -9.48 -3.96 -8.52
CA MET A 52 -8.60 -3.99 -7.35
C MET A 52 -8.01 -2.60 -7.04
N ARG A 53 -7.63 -1.80 -8.05
CA ARG A 53 -7.18 -0.41 -7.82
C ARG A 53 -8.25 0.49 -7.19
N ARG A 54 -9.53 0.29 -7.51
CA ARG A 54 -10.63 1.01 -6.85
C ARG A 54 -10.78 0.56 -5.40
N ARG A 55 -10.60 -0.74 -5.13
CA ARG A 55 -10.65 -1.32 -3.78
C ARG A 55 -9.50 -0.82 -2.92
N GLU A 56 -8.28 -0.83 -3.44
CA GLU A 56 -7.11 -0.22 -2.80
C GLU A 56 -7.38 1.23 -2.42
N LEU A 57 -7.82 2.06 -3.38
CA LEU A 57 -8.08 3.47 -3.11
C LEU A 57 -9.15 3.66 -2.03
N LYS A 58 -10.24 2.89 -2.09
CA LYS A 58 -11.31 2.92 -1.09
C LYS A 58 -10.77 2.58 0.30
N THR A 59 -10.08 1.45 0.45
CA THR A 59 -9.55 0.98 1.73
C THR A 59 -8.53 1.96 2.30
N ILE A 60 -7.62 2.48 1.47
CA ILE A 60 -6.62 3.47 1.90
C ILE A 60 -7.31 4.75 2.39
N ASN A 61 -8.35 5.22 1.71
CA ASN A 61 -9.09 6.40 2.13
C ASN A 61 -9.88 6.17 3.43
N GLU A 62 -10.36 4.96 3.69
CA GLU A 62 -10.98 4.60 4.97
C GLU A 62 -9.94 4.58 6.10
N LEU A 63 -8.77 3.96 5.86
CA LEU A 63 -7.68 3.95 6.83
C LEU A 63 -7.17 5.35 7.17
N ALA A 64 -7.08 6.25 6.18
CA ALA A 64 -6.62 7.62 6.37
C ALA A 64 -7.51 8.45 7.30
N LYS A 65 -8.77 8.03 7.55
CA LYS A 65 -9.66 8.67 8.53
C LYS A 65 -9.29 8.34 9.97
N CYS A 66 -8.64 7.19 10.17
CA CYS A 66 -8.35 6.64 11.50
C CYS A 66 -6.86 6.70 11.84
N PHE A 67 -5.99 6.78 10.83
CA PHE A 67 -4.54 6.71 10.99
C PHE A 67 -3.84 7.85 10.27
N ASP A 68 -2.86 8.45 10.96
CA ASP A 68 -1.86 9.30 10.33
C ASP A 68 -0.71 8.41 9.82
N PHE A 69 -0.71 8.12 8.52
CA PHE A 69 0.27 7.21 7.94
C PHE A 69 1.71 7.67 8.14
N ALA A 70 1.97 8.98 8.17
CA ALA A 70 3.32 9.50 8.39
C ALA A 70 3.80 9.28 9.83
N LYS A 71 2.88 9.23 10.81
CA LYS A 71 3.24 8.87 12.19
C LYS A 71 3.44 7.37 12.37
N VAL A 72 2.66 6.55 11.67
CA VAL A 72 2.77 5.08 11.75
C VAL A 72 4.03 4.57 11.04
N PHE A 73 4.28 5.09 9.84
CA PHE A 73 5.44 4.77 9.02
C PHE A 73 6.26 6.04 8.76
N PRO A 74 6.96 6.56 9.78
CA PRO A 74 7.76 7.75 9.61
C PRO A 74 8.86 7.49 8.58
N ASP A 75 9.06 8.48 7.72
CA ASP A 75 10.23 8.53 6.86
C ASP A 75 11.44 8.92 7.73
N ALA A 76 11.90 7.96 8.53
CA ALA A 76 13.13 8.11 9.29
C ALA A 76 14.30 8.02 8.32
N VAL A 77 14.70 9.18 7.80
CA VAL A 77 16.02 9.38 7.23
C VAL A 77 17.03 9.23 8.37
N ARG A 78 17.82 8.16 8.36
CA ARG A 78 19.24 8.33 8.67
C ARG A 78 20.00 7.98 7.40
N SER A 79 20.61 9.03 6.86
CA SER A 79 21.74 9.08 5.93
C SER A 79 22.66 7.87 6.01
#